data_AF-A0AAU3BX20-F1
#
_entry.id   AF-A0AAU3BX20-F1
#
_cell.length_a   1.000
_cell.length_b   1.000
_cell.length_c   1.000
_cell.angle_alpha   90.00
_cell.angle_beta   90.00
_cell.angle_gamma   90.00
#
_symmetry.space_group_name_H-M   'P 1'
#
loop_
_entity.id
_entity.type
_entity.pdbx_description
1 polymer ?
#
loop_
_entity_poly.entity_id
_entity_poly.type
_entity_poly.pdbx_seq_one_letter_code
_entity_poly.pdbx_strand_id
1 'polypeptide(L)'
;MIATLVGAACPLTFAAAAVVLPVLIHRSNRRPQMTEQPQINEVTGEYGTAARVPSDTYADNPATLDQWIITAPCWHPLWDQYMLGLVSLADLPGTPPPYRQRPGVTHELVVFALNPDHGPYEAATFNSRQLSEFVLTPVNVVEQFTCTDQQARNLATLCARACVDGLLTPETGDAPDRIRAAWRQSIHQTLDHARDPHHGRAN
;
A
#
# COMPACT_ATOMS: atom_id res chain seq x y z
N MET A 1 -2.93 -10.11 67.44
CA MET A 1 -3.07 -11.40 66.71
C MET A 1 -1.96 -11.42 65.68
N ILE A 2 -0.98 -12.30 65.90
CA ILE A 2 0.28 -12.44 65.17
C ILE A 2 0.12 -13.62 64.22
N ALA A 3 0.57 -13.50 62.96
CA ALA A 3 1.02 -14.64 62.17
C ALA A 3 1.92 -14.18 61.02
N THR A 4 3.22 -14.30 61.29
CA THR A 4 4.35 -14.27 60.37
C THR A 4 4.34 -15.51 59.47
N LEU A 5 4.79 -15.42 58.21
CA LEU A 5 5.23 -16.58 57.44
C LEU A 5 6.51 -16.25 56.66
N VAL A 6 7.53 -17.04 56.97
CA VAL A 6 8.93 -17.02 56.51
C VAL A 6 9.18 -18.32 55.76
N GLY A 7 10.08 -18.29 54.76
CA GLY A 7 10.80 -19.44 54.23
C GLY A 7 10.22 -19.99 52.92
N ALA A 8 11.00 -20.47 51.95
CA ALA A 8 12.35 -21.00 52.04
C ALA A 8 13.13 -20.83 50.72
N ALA A 9 14.45 -20.67 50.85
CA ALA A 9 15.43 -20.83 49.80
C ALA A 9 15.72 -22.33 49.59
N CYS A 10 16.02 -22.71 48.35
CA CYS A 10 16.51 -24.04 47.99
C CYS A 10 17.88 -23.88 47.31
N PRO A 11 18.96 -24.45 47.85
CA PRO A 11 20.26 -24.53 47.18
C PRO A 11 20.40 -25.88 46.49
N LEU A 12 21.15 -25.94 45.38
CA LEU A 12 21.99 -27.09 45.02
C LEU A 12 22.94 -26.70 43.89
N THR A 13 24.23 -26.77 44.21
CA THR A 13 25.39 -26.66 43.33
C THR A 13 25.81 -28.08 42.94
N PHE A 14 26.24 -28.35 41.71
CA PHE A 14 27.47 -29.11 41.38
C PHE A 14 27.78 -29.09 39.88
N ALA A 15 29.08 -29.20 39.61
CA ALA A 15 29.83 -28.89 38.39
C ALA A 15 29.63 -29.84 37.19
N ALA A 16 29.93 -29.34 35.99
CA ALA A 16 30.85 -29.99 35.04
C ALA A 16 31.28 -28.99 33.95
N ALA A 17 32.58 -28.75 33.85
CA ALA A 17 33.19 -27.98 32.77
C ALA A 17 33.23 -28.82 31.49
N ALA A 18 32.66 -28.28 30.41
CA ALA A 18 32.92 -28.74 29.05
C ALA A 18 33.54 -27.57 28.28
N VAL A 19 34.81 -27.70 27.94
CA VAL A 19 35.51 -26.83 27.01
C VAL A 19 34.95 -27.13 25.63
N VAL A 20 34.05 -26.26 25.14
CA VAL A 20 33.61 -26.25 23.74
C VAL A 20 34.42 -25.17 23.03
N LEU A 21 35.31 -25.60 22.14
CA LEU A 21 35.97 -24.72 21.17
C LEU A 21 34.89 -24.01 20.33
N PRO A 22 34.83 -22.68 20.28
CA PRO A 22 33.97 -22.01 19.31
C PRO A 22 34.58 -22.23 17.92
N VAL A 23 34.02 -23.17 17.17
CA VAL A 23 34.15 -23.15 15.71
C VAL A 23 33.41 -21.90 15.26
N LEU A 24 34.17 -20.84 14.99
CA LEU A 24 33.69 -19.60 14.40
C LEU A 24 33.32 -19.88 12.94
N ILE A 25 32.16 -20.52 12.73
CA ILE A 25 31.57 -20.63 11.40
C ILE A 25 31.09 -19.21 11.06
N HIS A 26 31.93 -18.45 10.37
CA HIS A 26 31.54 -17.22 9.71
C HIS A 26 30.59 -17.59 8.56
N ARG A 27 29.33 -17.92 8.89
CA ARG A 27 28.24 -17.99 7.92
C ARG A 27 28.07 -16.56 7.43
N SER A 28 28.68 -16.28 6.28
CA SER A 28 28.34 -15.13 5.45
C SER A 28 26.83 -15.23 5.14
N ASN A 29 26.00 -14.62 5.98
CA ASN A 29 24.59 -14.33 5.72
C ASN A 29 24.50 -13.26 4.62
N ARG A 30 25.04 -13.56 3.43
CA ARG A 30 24.60 -12.86 2.23
C ARG A 30 23.19 -13.38 1.98
N ARG A 31 22.21 -12.67 2.54
CA ARG A 31 20.84 -12.77 2.01
C ARG A 31 20.98 -12.60 0.50
N PRO A 32 20.38 -13.49 -0.32
CA PRO A 32 20.33 -13.26 -1.75
C PRO A 32 19.77 -11.85 -1.93
N GLN A 33 20.55 -10.98 -2.59
CA GLN A 33 20.04 -9.70 -3.03
C GLN A 33 18.85 -10.03 -3.93
N MET A 34 17.63 -9.85 -3.44
CA MET A 34 16.46 -9.80 -4.29
C MET A 34 16.79 -8.72 -5.30
N THR A 35 17.02 -9.13 -6.54
CA THR A 35 17.16 -8.23 -7.67
C THR A 35 15.94 -7.32 -7.65
N GLU A 36 16.19 -6.04 -7.36
CA GLU A 36 15.19 -5.00 -7.34
C GLU A 36 14.47 -5.04 -8.69
N GLN A 37 13.18 -5.38 -8.69
CA GLN A 37 12.42 -5.41 -9.92
C GLN A 37 12.40 -3.98 -10.49
N PRO A 38 12.63 -3.80 -11.81
CA PRO A 38 12.60 -2.48 -12.40
C PRO A 38 11.26 -1.82 -12.10
N GLN A 39 11.33 -0.64 -11.48
CA GLN A 39 10.16 0.10 -11.07
C GLN A 39 9.42 0.60 -12.31
N ILE A 40 8.19 0.13 -12.51
CA ILE A 40 7.32 0.66 -13.58
C ILE A 40 6.89 2.06 -13.15
N ASN A 41 7.24 3.05 -13.96
CA ASN A 41 6.96 4.46 -13.71
C ASN A 41 5.88 5.03 -14.63
N GLU A 42 5.53 4.31 -15.70
CA GLU A 42 4.49 4.72 -16.64
C GLU A 42 3.81 3.48 -17.22
N VAL A 43 2.50 3.57 -17.41
CA VAL A 43 1.69 2.57 -18.11
C VAL A 43 0.73 3.25 -19.07
N THR A 44 0.59 2.68 -20.28
CA THR A 44 -0.36 3.14 -21.30
C THR A 44 -1.28 1.99 -21.67
N GLY A 45 -2.57 2.28 -21.76
CA GLY A 45 -3.61 1.37 -22.23
C GLY A 45 -4.54 2.06 -23.22
N GLU A 46 -5.60 1.36 -23.64
CA GLU A 46 -6.57 1.87 -24.61
C GLU A 46 -7.34 3.10 -24.12
N TYR A 47 -7.51 3.23 -22.80
CA TYR A 47 -8.35 4.25 -22.15
C TYR A 47 -7.52 5.40 -21.56
N GLY A 48 -6.20 5.39 -21.68
CA GLY A 48 -5.36 6.50 -21.23
C GLY A 48 -3.92 6.15 -20.87
N THR A 49 -3.32 7.00 -20.04
CA THR A 49 -1.98 6.83 -19.47
C THR A 49 -2.02 6.97 -17.96
N ALA A 50 -1.06 6.36 -17.28
CA ALA A 50 -0.81 6.60 -15.87
C ALA A 50 0.68 6.71 -15.61
N ALA A 51 1.08 7.77 -14.93
CA ALA A 51 2.46 8.05 -14.58
C ALA A 51 2.61 8.08 -13.05
N ARG A 52 3.65 7.41 -12.56
CA ARG A 52 3.98 7.31 -11.15
C ARG A 52 4.63 8.60 -10.67
N VAL A 53 4.15 9.15 -9.56
CA VAL A 53 4.76 10.31 -8.91
C VAL A 53 6.10 9.88 -8.28
N PRO A 54 7.21 10.60 -8.51
CA PRO A 54 8.50 10.28 -7.89
C PRO A 54 8.40 10.26 -6.37
N SER A 55 9.02 9.27 -5.72
CA SER A 55 8.92 9.08 -4.26
C SER A 55 9.40 10.27 -3.44
N ASP A 56 10.39 11.01 -3.96
CA ASP A 56 10.95 12.19 -3.29
C ASP A 56 9.89 13.28 -3.07
N THR A 57 8.83 13.29 -3.88
CA THR A 57 7.68 14.21 -3.77
C THR A 57 6.93 14.09 -2.46
N TYR A 58 6.89 12.88 -1.89
CA TYR A 58 6.15 12.57 -0.67
C TYR A 58 7.06 11.98 0.42
N ALA A 59 8.37 12.20 0.33
CA ALA A 59 9.34 11.71 1.31
C ALA A 59 9.07 12.23 2.74
N ASP A 60 8.53 13.44 2.86
CA ASP A 60 8.14 14.04 4.16
C ASP A 60 6.84 13.47 4.73
N ASN A 61 6.12 12.64 3.97
CA ASN A 61 4.92 11.96 4.41
C ASN A 61 5.14 10.44 4.45
N PRO A 62 5.64 9.89 5.58
CA PRO A 62 5.98 8.47 5.68
C PRO A 62 4.77 7.53 5.60
N ALA A 63 3.53 8.05 5.68
CA ALA A 63 2.34 7.26 5.40
C ALA A 63 2.19 6.96 3.90
N THR A 64 2.64 7.85 3.02
CA THR A 64 2.44 7.70 1.58
C THR A 64 3.45 6.70 1.03
N LEU A 65 2.95 5.59 0.51
CA LEU A 65 3.77 4.56 -0.10
C LEU A 65 3.89 4.81 -1.59
N ASP A 66 2.79 5.08 -2.27
CA ASP A 66 2.77 5.22 -3.74
C ASP A 66 1.72 6.22 -4.22
N GLN A 67 1.99 6.86 -5.36
CA GLN A 67 1.06 7.79 -6.00
C GLN A 67 1.17 7.69 -7.52
N TRP A 68 0.03 7.77 -8.20
CA TRP A 68 -0.09 7.76 -9.65
C TRP A 68 -1.04 8.85 -10.11
N ILE A 69 -0.66 9.56 -11.17
CA ILE A 69 -1.55 10.42 -11.95
C ILE A 69 -2.05 9.60 -13.13
N ILE A 70 -3.36 9.46 -13.25
CA ILE A 70 -4.03 8.73 -14.34
C ILE A 70 -4.71 9.78 -15.21
N THR A 71 -4.36 9.83 -16.50
CA THR A 71 -5.01 10.69 -17.51
C THR A 71 -5.85 9.79 -18.42
N ALA A 72 -7.17 9.91 -18.31
CA ALA A 72 -8.14 9.03 -18.97
C ALA A 72 -9.42 9.82 -19.35
N PRO A 73 -9.41 10.51 -20.50
CA PRO A 73 -10.46 11.46 -20.91
C PRO A 73 -11.81 10.82 -21.28
N CYS A 74 -11.86 9.49 -21.40
CA CYS A 74 -13.09 8.77 -21.73
C CYS A 74 -14.05 8.62 -20.53
N TRP A 75 -13.60 8.86 -19.30
CA TRP A 75 -14.39 8.56 -18.10
C TRP A 75 -15.31 9.68 -17.62
N HIS A 76 -15.00 10.94 -17.93
CA HIS A 76 -15.85 12.07 -17.56
C HIS A 76 -15.69 13.24 -18.55
N PRO A 77 -16.77 13.98 -18.90
CA PRO A 77 -16.69 15.06 -19.90
C PRO A 77 -16.05 16.36 -19.39
N LEU A 78 -15.95 16.57 -18.07
CA LEU A 78 -15.45 17.82 -17.47
C LEU A 78 -14.03 17.71 -16.86
N TRP A 79 -13.56 16.49 -16.58
CA TRP A 79 -12.22 16.24 -16.05
C TRP A 79 -11.72 14.91 -16.57
N ASP A 80 -10.42 14.80 -16.79
CA ASP A 80 -9.78 13.62 -17.36
C ASP A 80 -8.67 13.06 -16.48
N GLN A 81 -8.27 13.77 -15.42
CA GLN A 81 -7.20 13.34 -14.53
C GLN A 81 -7.69 12.86 -13.16
N TYR A 82 -7.07 11.79 -12.69
CA TYR A 82 -7.33 11.17 -11.39
C TYR A 82 -6.01 10.93 -10.66
N MET A 83 -6.03 10.97 -9.33
CA MET A 83 -4.92 10.52 -8.51
C MET A 83 -5.29 9.20 -7.85
N LEU A 84 -4.45 8.19 -8.01
CA LEU A 84 -4.45 6.98 -7.20
C LEU A 84 -3.35 7.10 -6.14
N GLY A 85 -3.75 7.10 -4.86
CA GLY A 85 -2.83 7.12 -3.72
C GLY A 85 -2.85 5.81 -2.97
N LEU A 86 -1.68 5.37 -2.51
CA LEU A 86 -1.52 4.25 -1.60
C LEU A 86 -0.86 4.73 -0.32
N VAL A 87 -1.52 4.50 0.81
CA VAL A 87 -1.02 4.89 2.14
C VAL A 87 -0.95 3.69 3.09
N SER A 88 0.04 3.72 3.98
CA SER A 88 0.12 2.87 5.15
C SER A 88 -0.82 3.38 6.23
N LEU A 89 -1.51 2.45 6.89
CA LEU A 89 -2.33 2.70 8.08
C LEU A 89 -1.55 2.34 9.35
N ALA A 90 -0.22 2.44 9.34
CA ALA A 90 0.58 2.35 10.56
C ALA A 90 0.39 3.61 11.43
N ASP A 91 0.50 3.46 12.74
CA ASP A 91 0.49 4.61 13.64
C ASP A 91 1.83 5.36 13.50
N LEU A 92 1.77 6.67 13.22
CA LEU A 92 2.98 7.50 13.05
C LEU A 92 3.13 8.47 14.23
N PRO A 93 4.34 8.60 14.81
CA PRO A 93 4.59 9.53 15.91
C PRO A 93 4.13 10.95 15.59
N GLY A 94 3.37 11.56 16.50
CA GLY A 94 2.90 12.94 16.33
C GLY A 94 1.71 13.13 15.38
N THR A 95 1.15 12.05 14.83
CA THR A 95 -0.06 12.10 14.00
C THR A 95 -1.24 11.44 14.72
N PRO A 96 -2.50 11.84 14.42
CA PRO A 96 -3.66 11.09 14.86
C PRO A 96 -3.64 9.65 14.30
N PRO A 97 -4.17 8.66 15.04
CA PRO A 97 -4.29 7.30 14.52
C PRO A 97 -5.07 7.29 13.20
N PRO A 98 -4.67 6.49 12.21
CA PRO A 98 -5.38 6.41 10.95
C PRO A 98 -6.77 5.78 11.18
N TYR A 99 -7.75 6.29 10.44
CA TYR A 99 -9.11 5.76 10.48
C TYR A 99 -9.14 4.36 9.84
N ARG A 100 -9.60 3.35 10.60
CA ARG A 100 -9.69 1.97 10.11
C ARG A 100 -11.15 1.54 10.11
N GLN A 101 -11.67 1.19 8.95
CA GLN A 101 -13.06 0.73 8.77
C GLN A 101 -13.28 -0.67 9.36
N ARG A 102 -12.22 -1.46 9.50
CA ARG A 102 -12.25 -2.81 10.07
C ARG A 102 -10.95 -3.11 10.83
N PRO A 103 -10.97 -3.98 11.85
CA PRO A 103 -9.75 -4.39 12.54
C PRO A 103 -8.73 -5.06 11.60
N GLY A 104 -7.44 -4.78 11.80
CA GLY A 104 -6.34 -5.50 11.14
C GLY A 104 -5.96 -5.03 9.73
N VAL A 105 -6.62 -4.02 9.16
CA VAL A 105 -6.18 -3.38 7.91
C VAL A 105 -4.90 -2.59 8.13
N THR A 106 -3.98 -2.70 7.16
CA THR A 106 -2.64 -2.09 7.23
C THR A 106 -2.40 -1.07 6.13
N HIS A 107 -3.21 -1.08 5.07
CA HIS A 107 -3.05 -0.21 3.90
C HIS A 107 -4.40 0.33 3.46
N GLU A 108 -4.39 1.49 2.81
CA GLU A 108 -5.52 2.09 2.13
C GLU A 108 -5.11 2.56 0.74
N LEU A 109 -5.93 2.21 -0.26
CA LEU A 109 -5.83 2.75 -1.61
C LEU A 109 -7.01 3.69 -1.83
N VAL A 110 -6.70 4.88 -2.34
CA VAL A 110 -7.66 5.95 -2.58
C VAL A 110 -7.57 6.41 -4.03
N VAL A 111 -8.72 6.73 -4.63
CA VAL A 111 -8.81 7.37 -5.95
C VAL A 111 -9.62 8.65 -5.83
N PHE A 112 -9.05 9.73 -6.35
CA PHE A 112 -9.69 11.04 -6.44
C PHE A 112 -9.75 11.51 -7.88
N ALA A 113 -10.86 12.11 -8.29
CA ALA A 113 -10.86 13.02 -9.44
C ALA A 113 -10.05 14.28 -9.08
N LEU A 114 -9.23 14.76 -10.01
CA LEU A 114 -8.42 15.96 -9.84
C LEU A 114 -9.18 17.18 -10.37
N ASN A 115 -9.05 18.31 -9.67
CA ASN A 115 -9.70 19.55 -10.06
C ASN A 115 -9.07 20.09 -11.36
N PRO A 116 -9.81 20.18 -12.48
CA PRO A 116 -9.26 20.63 -13.75
C PRO A 116 -8.80 22.10 -13.73
N ASP A 117 -9.30 22.93 -12.81
CA ASP A 117 -8.94 24.36 -12.71
C ASP A 117 -7.48 24.60 -12.28
N HIS A 118 -6.80 23.57 -11.76
CA HIS A 118 -5.40 23.65 -11.35
C HIS A 118 -4.49 22.69 -12.13
N GLY A 119 -5.03 21.99 -13.12
CA GLY A 119 -4.31 21.09 -14.01
C GLY A 119 -3.81 21.77 -15.30
N PRO A 120 -3.22 20.99 -16.23
CA PRO A 120 -2.97 19.55 -16.11
C PRO A 120 -1.89 19.26 -15.06
N TYR A 121 -2.05 18.13 -14.37
CA TYR A 121 -1.12 17.62 -13.37
C TYR A 121 -0.12 16.68 -14.02
N GLU A 122 1.16 16.93 -13.78
CA GLU A 122 2.26 16.10 -14.30
C GLU A 122 2.94 15.37 -13.14
N ALA A 123 3.05 14.04 -13.23
CA ALA A 123 3.58 13.23 -12.13
C ALA A 123 4.98 13.68 -11.67
N ALA A 124 5.84 14.11 -12.60
CA ALA A 124 7.21 14.56 -12.32
C ALA A 124 7.30 15.89 -11.56
N THR A 125 6.24 16.71 -11.58
CA THR A 125 6.21 18.03 -10.92
C THR A 125 5.08 18.14 -9.90
N PHE A 126 4.31 17.07 -9.74
CA PHE A 126 3.28 16.98 -8.72
C PHE A 126 3.95 17.23 -7.38
N ASN A 127 3.38 18.13 -6.58
CA ASN A 127 3.94 18.51 -5.30
C ASN A 127 2.91 18.32 -4.19
N SER A 128 3.38 18.23 -2.96
CA SER A 128 2.59 17.98 -1.74
C SER A 128 1.73 19.19 -1.34
N ARG A 129 0.84 19.64 -2.24
CA ARG A 129 -0.21 20.63 -1.90
C ARG A 129 -1.15 20.03 -0.86
N GLN A 130 -1.97 20.88 -0.24
CA GLN A 130 -3.06 20.36 0.58
C GLN A 130 -4.07 19.65 -0.34
N LEU A 131 -4.48 18.42 0.00
CA LEU A 131 -5.41 17.62 -0.82
C LEU A 131 -6.63 18.42 -1.26
N SER A 132 -7.21 19.22 -0.35
CA SER A 132 -8.39 20.07 -0.60
C SER A 132 -8.22 21.11 -1.70
N GLU A 133 -6.99 21.42 -2.12
CA GLU A 133 -6.72 22.40 -3.17
C GLU A 133 -6.80 21.79 -4.58
N PHE A 134 -6.60 20.48 -4.75
CA PHE A 134 -6.44 19.87 -6.06
C PHE A 134 -7.28 18.61 -6.30
N VAL A 135 -7.96 18.09 -5.28
CA VAL A 135 -8.91 16.98 -5.45
C VAL A 135 -10.35 17.48 -5.45
N LEU A 136 -11.19 16.87 -6.28
CA LEU A 136 -12.63 17.04 -6.21
C LEU A 136 -13.20 16.18 -5.09
N THR A 137 -14.32 16.61 -4.53
CA THR A 137 -15.10 15.84 -3.54
C THR A 137 -16.48 15.52 -4.11
N PRO A 138 -17.06 14.33 -3.80
CA PRO A 138 -16.55 13.31 -2.88
C PRO A 138 -15.41 12.44 -3.46
N VAL A 139 -14.73 11.69 -2.59
CA VAL A 139 -13.71 10.70 -3.00
C VAL A 139 -14.36 9.60 -3.85
N ASN A 140 -13.72 9.25 -4.96
CA ASN A 140 -14.23 8.25 -5.89
C ASN A 140 -14.17 6.85 -5.26
N VAL A 141 -12.98 6.41 -4.85
CA VAL A 141 -12.74 5.06 -4.30
C VAL A 141 -11.90 5.16 -3.03
N VAL A 142 -12.25 4.37 -2.01
CA VAL A 142 -11.46 4.16 -0.80
C VAL A 142 -11.57 2.69 -0.41
N GLU A 143 -10.47 1.95 -0.46
CA GLU A 143 -10.45 0.54 -0.10
C GLU A 143 -9.27 0.23 0.83
N GLN A 144 -9.56 -0.35 1.99
CA GLN A 144 -8.57 -0.73 3.00
C GLN A 144 -8.30 -2.23 2.97
N PHE A 145 -7.04 -2.66 3.04
CA PHE A 145 -6.66 -4.08 2.95
C PHE A 145 -5.43 -4.41 3.79
N THR A 146 -5.07 -5.70 3.83
CA THR A 146 -3.94 -6.23 4.60
C THR A 146 -3.00 -7.02 3.71
N CYS A 147 -1.78 -6.52 3.56
CA CYS A 147 -0.67 -7.16 2.86
C CYS A 147 0.65 -6.54 3.33
N THR A 148 1.77 -6.92 2.70
CA THR A 148 3.05 -6.21 2.87
C THR A 148 3.10 -4.95 1.98
N ASP A 149 3.97 -4.00 2.32
CA ASP A 149 4.18 -2.78 1.52
C ASP A 149 4.56 -3.09 0.07
N GLN A 150 5.38 -4.12 -0.15
CA GLN A 150 5.76 -4.53 -1.50
C GLN A 150 4.56 -5.05 -2.29
N GLN A 151 3.70 -5.86 -1.66
CA GLN A 151 2.46 -6.32 -2.29
C GLN A 151 1.52 -5.15 -2.59
N ALA A 152 1.43 -4.18 -1.68
CA ALA A 152 0.60 -2.99 -1.84
C ALA A 152 1.08 -2.12 -3.03
N ARG A 153 2.38 -1.89 -3.17
CA ARG A 153 2.97 -1.15 -4.31
C ARG A 153 2.74 -1.86 -5.65
N ASN A 154 2.87 -3.19 -5.65
CA ASN A 154 2.58 -3.99 -6.84
C ASN A 154 1.09 -3.91 -7.20
N LEU A 155 0.20 -3.97 -6.20
CA LEU A 155 -1.24 -3.79 -6.38
C LEU A 155 -1.57 -2.39 -6.92
N ALA A 156 -0.97 -1.33 -6.40
CA ALA A 156 -1.18 0.04 -6.90
C ALA A 156 -0.81 0.17 -8.38
N THR A 157 0.34 -0.41 -8.78
CA THR A 157 0.75 -0.49 -10.20
C THR A 157 -0.29 -1.22 -11.06
N LEU A 158 -0.80 -2.37 -10.58
CA LEU A 158 -1.81 -3.15 -11.29
C LEU A 158 -3.15 -2.39 -11.38
N CYS A 159 -3.54 -1.66 -10.35
CA CYS A 159 -4.75 -0.83 -10.36
C CYS A 159 -4.62 0.34 -11.35
N ALA A 160 -3.49 1.06 -11.35
CA ALA A 160 -3.23 2.12 -12.32
C ALA A 160 -3.27 1.57 -13.77
N ARG A 161 -2.67 0.40 -14.00
CA ARG A 161 -2.74 -0.32 -15.27
C ARG A 161 -4.18 -0.69 -15.65
N ALA A 162 -4.93 -1.26 -14.71
CA ALA A 162 -6.32 -1.65 -14.92
C ALA A 162 -7.22 -0.46 -15.27
N CYS A 163 -6.95 0.73 -14.73
CA CYS A 163 -7.67 1.95 -15.13
C CYS A 163 -7.44 2.29 -16.61
N VAL A 164 -6.18 2.32 -17.04
CA VAL A 164 -5.83 2.70 -18.43
C VAL A 164 -6.16 1.61 -19.45
N ASP A 165 -6.29 0.36 -19.01
CA ASP A 165 -6.76 -0.75 -19.84
C ASP A 165 -8.31 -0.89 -19.84
N GLY A 166 -9.04 -0.05 -19.10
CA GLY A 166 -10.51 -0.08 -19.07
C GLY A 166 -11.13 -1.15 -18.18
N LEU A 167 -10.34 -1.82 -17.34
CA LEU A 167 -10.78 -2.89 -16.42
C LEU A 167 -11.30 -2.36 -15.08
N LEU A 168 -10.83 -1.19 -14.66
CA LEU A 168 -11.33 -0.46 -13.48
C LEU A 168 -11.72 0.96 -13.88
N THR A 169 -12.88 1.43 -13.41
CA THR A 169 -13.34 2.80 -13.67
C THR A 169 -12.91 3.71 -12.51
N PRO A 170 -12.10 4.76 -12.73
CA PRO A 170 -11.73 5.71 -11.68
C PRO A 170 -12.84 6.72 -11.35
N GLU A 171 -13.78 6.94 -12.27
CA GLU A 171 -14.97 7.78 -12.07
C GLU A 171 -16.12 7.02 -11.40
N THR A 172 -16.86 7.64 -10.49
CA THR A 172 -17.98 6.98 -9.78
C THR A 172 -19.34 7.62 -9.98
N GLY A 173 -19.43 8.79 -10.64
CA GLY A 173 -20.65 9.58 -10.77
C GLY A 173 -21.86 8.80 -11.30
N ASP A 174 -21.66 7.93 -12.30
CA ASP A 174 -22.77 7.23 -12.96
C ASP A 174 -23.28 5.99 -12.19
N ALA A 175 -22.43 5.33 -11.41
CA ALA A 175 -22.78 4.06 -10.75
C ALA A 175 -21.89 3.78 -9.51
N PRO A 176 -21.94 4.61 -8.46
CA PRO A 176 -20.94 4.61 -7.40
C PRO A 176 -20.83 3.27 -6.66
N ASP A 177 -21.96 2.64 -6.33
CA ASP A 177 -21.96 1.36 -5.60
C ASP A 177 -21.37 0.21 -6.43
N ARG A 178 -21.76 0.14 -7.71
CA ARG A 178 -21.26 -0.90 -8.65
C ARG A 178 -19.76 -0.75 -8.87
N ILE A 179 -19.29 0.48 -9.09
CA ILE A 179 -17.89 0.76 -9.40
C ILE A 179 -17.02 0.50 -8.16
N ARG A 180 -17.41 0.97 -6.98
CA ARG A 180 -16.70 0.69 -5.73
C ARG A 180 -16.69 -0.81 -5.40
N ALA A 181 -17.78 -1.53 -5.65
CA ALA A 181 -17.82 -2.98 -5.49
C ALA A 181 -16.84 -3.70 -6.44
N ALA A 182 -16.72 -3.26 -7.70
CA ALA A 182 -15.76 -3.80 -8.65
C ALA A 182 -14.31 -3.58 -8.17
N TRP A 183 -13.97 -2.36 -7.73
CA TRP A 183 -12.67 -2.06 -7.14
C TRP A 183 -12.32 -2.97 -5.96
N ARG A 184 -13.24 -3.09 -4.99
CA ARG A 184 -13.07 -3.98 -3.85
C ARG A 184 -12.83 -5.41 -4.28
N GLN A 185 -13.67 -5.93 -5.17
CA GLN A 185 -13.56 -7.31 -5.65
C GLN A 185 -12.21 -7.55 -6.33
N SER A 186 -11.79 -6.67 -7.24
CA SER A 186 -10.51 -6.80 -7.95
C SER A 186 -9.33 -6.78 -6.99
N ILE A 187 -9.29 -5.84 -6.04
CA ILE A 187 -8.22 -5.77 -5.02
C ILE A 187 -8.13 -7.08 -4.24
N HIS A 188 -9.27 -7.59 -3.75
CA HIS A 188 -9.31 -8.82 -2.97
C HIS A 188 -8.85 -10.03 -3.78
N GLN A 189 -9.35 -10.20 -5.01
CA GLN A 189 -8.94 -11.28 -5.90
C GLN A 189 -7.44 -11.24 -6.22
N THR A 190 -6.89 -10.06 -6.53
CA THR A 190 -5.45 -9.91 -6.80
C THR A 190 -4.60 -10.29 -5.59
N LEU A 191 -5.00 -9.87 -4.38
CA LEU A 191 -4.28 -10.20 -3.15
C LEU A 191 -4.38 -11.69 -2.81
N ASP A 192 -5.52 -12.33 -3.04
CA ASP A 192 -5.70 -13.76 -2.80
C ASP A 192 -4.85 -14.59 -3.79
N HIS A 193 -4.80 -14.20 -5.07
CA HIS A 193 -3.88 -14.82 -6.04
C HIS A 193 -2.40 -14.64 -5.69
N ALA A 194 -2.03 -13.50 -5.10
CA ALA A 194 -0.66 -13.27 -4.65
C ALA A 194 -0.26 -14.12 -3.43
N ARG A 195 -1.24 -14.60 -2.66
CA ARG A 195 -1.03 -15.50 -1.49
C ARG A 195 -0.98 -16.96 -1.90
N ASP A 196 -1.80 -17.37 -2.86
CA ASP A 196 -1.81 -18.72 -3.41
C ASP A 196 -1.56 -18.69 -4.94
N PRO A 197 -0.29 -18.73 -5.38
CA PRO A 197 0.05 -18.76 -6.80
C PRO A 197 -0.42 -20.03 -7.52
N HIS A 198 -0.93 -21.05 -6.80
CA HIS A 198 -1.40 -22.31 -7.39
C HIS A 198 -2.90 -22.33 -7.68
N HIS A 199 -3.69 -21.37 -7.18
CA HIS A 199 -5.15 -21.32 -7.39
C HIS A 199 -5.61 -21.05 -8.82
N GLY A 200 -4.71 -20.76 -9.77
CA GLY A 200 -5.01 -20.61 -11.20
C GLY A 200 -4.65 -21.81 -12.08
N ARG A 201 -4.05 -22.88 -11.51
CA ARG A 201 -3.72 -24.11 -12.24
C ARG A 201 -4.76 -25.18 -11.94
N ALA A 202 -5.97 -25.01 -12.46
CA ALA A 202 -6.82 -26.16 -12.69
C ALA A 202 -6.14 -27.02 -13.77
N ASN A 203 -5.75 -28.25 -13.41
CA ASN A 203 -5.33 -29.28 -14.35
C ASN A 203 -6.47 -29.68 -15.28
#